data_AF-A0A6P0NDQ2-F1
#
_entry.id   AF-A0A6P0NDQ2-F1
#
_cell.length_a   1.000
_cell.length_b   1.000
_cell.length_c   1.000
_cell.angle_alpha   90.00
_cell.angle_beta   90.00
_cell.angle_gamma   90.00
#
_symmetry.space_group_name_H-M   'P 1'
#
loop_
_entity.id
_entity.type
_entity.pdbx_description
1 polymer ?
#
loop_
_entity_poly.entity_id
_entity_poly.type
_entity_poly.pdbx_seq_one_letter_code
_entity_poly.pdbx_strand_id
1 'polypeptide(L)'
;MADTYKIFPAIGVARVGNSPEYYLAPETTGGLPSGTFPDDFRDANQLMKRQGVKFRVYCYPEVGGDPYEVIPGANGVDSIEWTVHLANKKSVWHKFEPIKGEGTYPPTSLLRNSSITESTKRANKFITDPGPRILTGANQTAEFSRTSTRPDQNPMTFPPTTLSPNQIDSLGEIHTDGMGQLIVVGGYGNSGTDQTYPPANDIDYVNNDNWWDDTSDGPVSAKVVFSDDATPSADAATAWVVVTPPRFAPEIVPQITMYDVIFDVAVRTFDNYRPDIYNNGSYQTTYQTHPESEVQRILDRAYLYGAVSNDYSQAQHKFTYGDTLSSRLYGLMRSPDQDNEIGSSPAFMPMLAGDGSANSTIGTEKESKYVTFTETQMFFATQYNKGITTTTEPPETEPDRLTRAALENCSGAAFAPGIEMTWFARRPEIYAEPLRLKKRNYGYPLSVDATPINDGLEPGDFTKFMAIPWQADFNECAVQSPLKNISTNYVNWWPAQRPLQVNRNGSKNVPWIGVDNGASELTTH
;
A
#
# COMPACT_ATOMS: atom_id res chain seq x y z
N MET A 1 5.78 31.38 -14.74
CA MET A 1 5.00 30.17 -14.40
C MET A 1 4.70 30.26 -12.93
N ALA A 2 3.43 30.43 -12.52
CA ALA A 2 3.10 30.62 -11.11
C ALA A 2 3.61 29.48 -10.20
N ASP A 3 3.74 29.77 -8.90
CA ASP A 3 4.01 28.78 -7.86
C ASP A 3 3.09 27.56 -8.02
N THR A 4 3.65 26.37 -7.77
CA THR A 4 2.88 25.12 -7.85
C THR A 4 2.70 24.51 -6.48
N TYR A 5 1.52 23.96 -6.22
CA TYR A 5 1.17 23.37 -4.93
C TYR A 5 0.97 21.88 -5.08
N LYS A 6 1.44 21.09 -4.11
CA LYS A 6 1.37 19.63 -4.16
C LYS A 6 1.06 19.06 -2.77
N ILE A 7 0.22 18.04 -2.73
CA ILE A 7 -0.15 17.38 -1.47
C ILE A 7 0.83 16.24 -1.18
N PHE A 8 1.27 16.12 0.07
CA PHE A 8 2.18 15.09 0.55
C PHE A 8 1.71 14.45 1.88
N PRO A 9 1.93 13.13 2.07
CA PRO A 9 2.54 12.18 1.13
C PRO A 9 1.71 12.05 -0.16
N ALA A 10 2.35 11.81 -1.31
CA ALA A 10 1.64 11.70 -2.59
C ALA A 10 0.69 10.49 -2.60
N ILE A 11 1.04 9.44 -1.85
CA ILE A 11 0.20 8.30 -1.50
C ILE A 11 0.32 8.11 0.02
N GLY A 12 -0.74 8.45 0.76
CA GLY A 12 -0.83 8.26 2.21
C GLY A 12 -1.43 6.91 2.58
N VAL A 13 -0.99 6.36 3.71
CA VAL A 13 -1.40 5.02 4.17
C VAL A 13 -2.04 5.11 5.55
N ALA A 14 -3.35 4.90 5.58
CA ALA A 14 -4.12 4.68 6.79
C ALA A 14 -4.33 3.18 7.03
N ARG A 15 -4.63 2.80 8.28
CA ARG A 15 -4.87 1.40 8.64
C ARG A 15 -6.13 1.26 9.49
N VAL A 16 -6.92 0.25 9.17
CA VAL A 16 -8.12 -0.09 9.93
C VAL A 16 -7.77 -0.59 11.33
N GLY A 17 -8.73 -0.51 12.24
CA GLY A 17 -8.63 -0.95 13.64
C GLY A 17 -9.98 -0.81 14.31
N ASN A 18 -10.35 -1.73 15.21
CA ASN A 18 -11.69 -1.80 15.79
C ASN A 18 -11.91 -0.84 16.97
N SER A 19 -10.92 -0.03 17.34
CA SER A 19 -11.05 1.03 18.35
C SER A 19 -11.60 2.33 17.76
N PRO A 20 -12.37 3.11 18.53
CA PRO A 20 -12.66 4.50 18.19
C PRO A 20 -11.41 5.40 18.26
N GLU A 21 -10.35 4.99 18.93
CA GLU A 21 -9.10 5.76 19.00
C GLU A 21 -8.18 5.50 17.79
N TYR A 22 -7.33 6.46 17.47
CA TYR A 22 -6.30 6.34 16.44
C TYR A 22 -4.97 6.95 16.86
N TYR A 23 -3.89 6.51 16.21
CA TYR A 23 -2.57 7.14 16.27
C TYR A 23 -2.17 7.65 14.87
N LEU A 24 -1.18 8.54 14.81
CA LEU A 24 -0.69 9.05 13.53
C LEU A 24 0.36 8.13 12.91
N ALA A 25 0.26 7.94 11.59
CA ALA A 25 1.21 7.18 10.80
C ALA A 25 2.66 7.66 11.02
N PRO A 26 3.64 6.76 10.96
CA PRO A 26 5.04 7.14 11.00
C PRO A 26 5.42 7.99 9.78
N GLU A 27 6.27 8.98 10.02
CA GLU A 27 6.89 9.79 8.95
C GLU A 27 8.32 9.32 8.64
N THR A 28 8.68 8.12 9.09
CA THR A 28 9.96 7.47 8.84
C THR A 28 9.75 6.00 8.46
N THR A 29 10.72 5.45 7.74
CA THR A 29 10.77 4.03 7.40
C THR A 29 10.97 3.17 8.64
N GLY A 30 10.13 2.15 8.80
CA GLY A 30 10.16 1.29 9.99
C GLY A 30 9.85 2.04 11.29
N GLY A 31 9.28 3.24 11.18
CA GLY A 31 8.97 4.07 12.33
C GLY A 31 7.78 3.53 13.13
N LEU A 32 7.85 3.72 14.45
CA LEU A 32 6.66 3.67 15.31
C LEU A 32 5.74 4.89 15.04
N PRO A 33 4.47 4.81 15.45
CA PRO A 33 3.54 5.93 15.31
C PRO A 33 4.11 7.28 15.74
N SER A 34 3.77 8.33 15.00
CA SER A 34 4.26 9.69 15.30
C SER A 34 3.50 10.33 16.46
N GLY A 35 4.15 11.26 17.17
CA GLY A 35 3.55 12.01 18.29
C GLY A 35 3.62 11.28 19.64
N THR A 36 2.72 11.62 20.56
CA THR A 36 2.55 10.93 21.85
C THR A 36 1.85 9.60 21.62
N PHE A 37 2.61 8.59 21.20
CA PHE A 37 2.13 7.22 21.16
C PHE A 37 2.16 6.65 22.59
N PRO A 38 1.00 6.34 23.21
CA PRO A 38 0.98 5.57 24.44
C PRO A 38 1.52 4.18 24.11
N ASP A 39 2.27 3.56 25.01
CA ASP A 39 3.11 2.36 24.77
C ASP A 39 2.41 1.10 24.17
N ASP A 40 1.12 1.18 23.80
CA ASP A 40 0.32 0.11 23.20
C ASP A 40 -0.49 0.60 21.97
N PHE A 41 -0.48 -0.25 20.93
CA PHE A 41 -1.32 -0.15 19.72
C PHE A 41 -2.80 -0.40 20.01
N ARG A 42 -3.13 -0.83 21.24
CA ARG A 42 -4.51 -1.01 21.70
C ARG A 42 -4.98 0.12 22.60
N ASP A 43 -6.29 0.31 22.67
CA ASP A 43 -6.95 1.19 23.64
C ASP A 43 -7.14 0.52 25.01
N ALA A 44 -7.77 1.24 25.94
CA ALA A 44 -8.05 0.74 27.30
C ALA A 44 -8.95 -0.50 27.33
N ASN A 45 -9.72 -0.75 26.27
CA ASN A 45 -10.60 -1.92 26.10
C ASN A 45 -9.93 -3.05 25.30
N GLN A 46 -8.63 -2.94 25.00
CA GLN A 46 -7.86 -3.90 24.20
C GLN A 46 -8.29 -3.96 22.72
N LEU A 47 -8.99 -2.93 22.22
CA LEU A 47 -9.30 -2.80 20.81
C LEU A 47 -8.11 -2.20 20.08
N MET A 48 -7.84 -2.66 18.86
CA MET A 48 -6.77 -2.17 18.01
C MET A 48 -7.08 -0.74 17.54
N LYS A 49 -6.18 0.20 17.85
CA LYS A 49 -6.26 1.57 17.36
C LYS A 49 -6.11 1.63 15.86
N ARG A 50 -6.85 2.55 15.23
CA ARG A 50 -6.69 2.87 13.81
C ARG A 50 -5.38 3.64 13.60
N GLN A 51 -4.85 3.60 12.39
CA GLN A 51 -3.75 4.48 11.97
C GLN A 51 -4.31 5.58 11.06
N GLY A 52 -4.26 6.82 11.51
CA GLY A 52 -4.57 8.00 10.71
C GLY A 52 -3.33 8.50 9.96
N VAL A 53 -3.50 8.96 8.72
CA VAL A 53 -2.41 9.57 7.94
C VAL A 53 -2.62 11.08 7.84
N LYS A 54 -1.53 11.83 8.06
CA LYS A 54 -1.51 13.29 7.95
C LYS A 54 -1.09 13.71 6.54
N PHE A 55 -1.81 14.66 5.96
CA PHE A 55 -1.51 15.29 4.68
C PHE A 55 -1.22 16.78 4.86
N ARG A 56 -0.24 17.26 4.10
CA ARG A 56 0.22 18.65 4.05
C ARG A 56 0.25 19.13 2.61
N VAL A 57 0.12 20.44 2.40
CA VAL A 57 0.35 21.07 1.10
C VAL A 57 1.74 21.70 1.12
N TYR A 58 2.53 21.48 0.08
CA TYR A 58 3.81 22.15 -0.14
C TYR A 58 3.74 23.04 -1.37
N CYS A 59 4.32 24.24 -1.25
CA CYS A 59 4.54 25.16 -2.34
C CYS A 59 5.92 24.91 -2.96
N TYR A 60 5.97 24.86 -4.28
CA TYR A 60 7.19 24.84 -5.09
C TYR A 60 7.28 26.19 -5.79
N PRO A 61 8.12 27.12 -5.28
CA PRO A 61 8.20 28.48 -5.80
C PRO A 61 8.72 28.50 -7.24
N GLU A 62 8.22 29.43 -8.06
CA GLU A 62 8.78 29.64 -9.41
C GLU A 62 10.26 30.04 -9.37
N VAL A 63 10.58 30.98 -8.47
CA VAL A 63 11.87 31.67 -8.47
C VAL A 63 12.81 31.07 -7.42
N GLY A 64 13.57 30.06 -7.83
CA GLY A 64 14.83 29.65 -7.21
C GLY A 64 14.80 29.35 -5.70
N GLY A 65 13.64 28.97 -5.16
CA GLY A 65 13.44 28.68 -3.75
C GLY A 65 13.18 27.20 -3.50
N ASP A 66 13.59 26.73 -2.33
CA ASP A 66 13.28 25.37 -1.87
C ASP A 66 11.77 25.22 -1.61
N PRO A 67 11.20 24.02 -1.81
CA PRO A 67 9.83 23.75 -1.44
C PRO A 67 9.58 24.02 0.04
N TYR A 68 8.45 24.65 0.37
CA TYR A 68 8.08 24.93 1.75
C TYR A 68 6.64 24.53 2.05
N GLU A 69 6.37 24.17 3.30
CA GLU A 69 5.03 23.80 3.72
C GLU A 69 4.08 25.00 3.75
N VAL A 70 2.89 24.83 3.19
CA VAL A 70 1.81 25.82 3.21
C VAL A 70 1.11 25.78 4.57
N ILE A 71 1.20 26.90 5.30
CA ILE A 71 0.60 27.07 6.62
C ILE A 71 -0.40 28.24 6.58
N PRO A 72 -1.68 28.03 6.91
CA PRO A 72 -2.65 29.10 7.11
C PRO A 72 -2.13 30.20 8.06
N GLY A 73 -2.28 31.46 7.67
CA GLY A 73 -1.75 32.63 8.38
C GLY A 73 -0.31 33.01 8.01
N ALA A 74 0.36 32.26 7.14
CA ALA A 74 1.68 32.58 6.60
C ALA A 74 1.62 32.80 5.08
N ASN A 75 2.56 33.60 4.55
CA ASN A 75 2.73 33.82 3.11
C ASN A 75 1.43 34.22 2.36
N GLY A 76 0.56 34.98 3.04
CA GLY A 76 -0.72 35.43 2.48
C GLY A 76 -1.81 34.37 2.39
N VAL A 77 -1.58 33.15 2.89
CA VAL A 77 -2.56 32.05 2.89
C VAL A 77 -3.56 32.25 4.04
N ASP A 78 -4.84 32.22 3.72
CA ASP A 78 -5.93 32.28 4.70
C ASP A 78 -6.29 30.89 5.23
N SER A 79 -6.51 29.94 4.31
CA SER A 79 -6.99 28.60 4.64
C SER A 79 -6.62 27.57 3.56
N ILE A 80 -6.78 26.29 3.91
CA ILE A 80 -6.67 25.17 2.98
C ILE A 80 -8.01 24.43 3.01
N GLU A 81 -8.68 24.37 1.85
CA GLU A 81 -9.89 23.57 1.68
C GLU A 81 -9.50 22.17 1.21
N TRP A 82 -9.86 21.15 1.98
CA TRP A 82 -9.59 19.75 1.69
C TRP A 82 -10.83 19.05 1.15
N THR A 83 -10.67 18.20 0.14
CA THR A 83 -11.70 17.27 -0.34
C THR A 83 -11.14 15.86 -0.40
N VAL A 84 -11.81 14.91 0.28
CA VAL A 84 -11.44 13.49 0.28
C VAL A 84 -12.64 12.65 -0.14
N HIS A 85 -12.44 11.69 -1.04
CA HIS A 85 -13.51 10.78 -1.48
C HIS A 85 -13.04 9.33 -1.38
N LEU A 86 -13.40 8.62 -0.31
CA LEU A 86 -13.12 7.19 -0.15
C LEU A 86 -14.22 6.34 -0.77
N ALA A 87 -13.84 5.23 -1.40
CA ALA A 87 -14.77 4.17 -1.75
C ALA A 87 -14.12 2.79 -1.66
N ASN A 88 -14.94 1.74 -1.59
CA ASN A 88 -14.52 0.35 -1.72
C ASN A 88 -15.23 -0.29 -2.91
N LYS A 89 -14.45 -0.77 -3.88
CA LYS A 89 -14.95 -1.41 -5.11
C LYS A 89 -14.64 -2.92 -5.18
N LYS A 90 -14.11 -3.53 -4.12
CA LYS A 90 -13.66 -4.94 -4.15
C LYS A 90 -14.77 -5.91 -4.53
N SER A 91 -15.97 -5.74 -3.97
CA SER A 91 -17.10 -6.65 -4.19
C SER A 91 -17.70 -6.52 -5.59
N VAL A 92 -17.53 -5.37 -6.26
CA VAL A 92 -18.06 -5.15 -7.62
C VAL A 92 -17.07 -5.56 -8.71
N TRP A 93 -15.81 -5.81 -8.34
CA TRP A 93 -14.73 -5.99 -9.30
C TRP A 93 -14.64 -7.42 -9.85
N HIS A 94 -13.62 -7.65 -10.68
CA HIS A 94 -13.25 -8.97 -11.16
C HIS A 94 -12.73 -9.86 -10.03
N LYS A 95 -12.82 -11.17 -10.25
CA LYS A 95 -12.09 -12.14 -9.42
C LYS A 95 -10.60 -11.89 -9.58
N PHE A 96 -9.88 -11.92 -8.46
CA PHE A 96 -8.43 -11.93 -8.50
C PHE A 96 -7.98 -13.30 -8.98
N GLU A 97 -7.31 -13.32 -10.13
CA GLU A 97 -6.55 -14.44 -10.63
C GLU A 97 -5.11 -13.94 -10.66
N PRO A 98 -4.11 -14.61 -10.03
CA PRO A 98 -2.74 -14.08 -9.84
C PRO A 98 -2.04 -13.50 -11.09
N ILE A 99 -0.97 -14.11 -11.61
CA ILE A 99 -0.26 -13.58 -12.81
C ILE A 99 -1.19 -13.31 -14.01
N LYS A 100 -2.33 -14.03 -14.13
CA LYS A 100 -3.34 -13.80 -15.18
C LYS A 100 -4.05 -12.45 -15.08
N GLY A 101 -4.16 -11.90 -13.88
CA GLY A 101 -4.77 -10.60 -13.62
C GLY A 101 -3.84 -9.43 -13.95
N GLU A 102 -2.53 -9.65 -14.05
CA GLU A 102 -1.51 -8.64 -14.38
C GLU A 102 -1.61 -8.21 -15.85
N GLY A 103 -2.66 -7.49 -16.19
CA GLY A 103 -2.97 -7.10 -17.56
C GLY A 103 -4.29 -6.35 -17.64
N THR A 104 -4.76 -6.13 -18.87
CA THR A 104 -6.11 -5.63 -19.09
C THR A 104 -7.08 -6.80 -18.89
N TYR A 105 -8.15 -6.60 -18.11
CA TYR A 105 -9.21 -7.59 -17.95
C TYR A 105 -10.01 -7.70 -19.26
N PRO A 106 -9.90 -8.80 -20.04
CA PRO A 106 -10.74 -8.98 -21.21
C PRO A 106 -12.22 -9.08 -20.80
N PRO A 107 -13.17 -8.87 -21.73
CA PRO A 107 -14.60 -9.04 -21.45
C PRO A 107 -15.00 -10.43 -20.91
N THR A 108 -14.14 -11.43 -21.06
CA THR A 108 -14.31 -12.80 -20.55
C THR A 108 -13.86 -12.99 -19.10
N SER A 109 -13.23 -11.99 -18.48
CA SER A 109 -12.77 -12.07 -17.09
C SER A 109 -13.91 -12.29 -16.12
N LEU A 110 -13.71 -13.19 -15.16
CA LEU A 110 -14.73 -13.53 -14.19
C LEU A 110 -14.98 -12.36 -13.23
N LEU A 111 -16.25 -12.02 -13.02
CA LEU A 111 -16.68 -11.04 -12.04
C LEU A 111 -16.86 -11.69 -10.67
N ARG A 112 -16.50 -10.97 -9.59
CA ARG A 112 -17.11 -11.22 -8.28
C ARG A 112 -18.59 -10.85 -8.38
N ASN A 113 -19.42 -11.57 -7.65
CA ASN A 113 -20.87 -11.38 -7.63
C ASN A 113 -21.51 -11.40 -9.04
N SER A 114 -21.12 -12.36 -9.88
CA SER A 114 -21.49 -12.40 -11.31
C SER A 114 -22.98 -12.68 -11.58
N SER A 115 -23.76 -13.05 -10.56
CA SER A 115 -25.21 -13.26 -10.66
C SER A 115 -26.01 -11.99 -10.99
N ILE A 116 -25.45 -10.81 -10.73
CA ILE A 116 -26.01 -9.50 -11.11
C ILE A 116 -25.14 -8.90 -12.20
N THR A 117 -25.69 -8.72 -13.41
CA THR A 117 -24.94 -8.24 -14.58
C THR A 117 -25.21 -6.78 -14.93
N GLU A 118 -26.30 -6.19 -14.46
CA GLU A 118 -26.66 -4.80 -14.79
C GLU A 118 -25.83 -3.80 -13.98
N SER A 119 -25.07 -2.95 -14.69
CA SER A 119 -24.02 -2.10 -14.12
C SER A 119 -24.52 -1.17 -13.01
N THR A 120 -25.72 -0.59 -13.11
CA THR A 120 -26.26 0.32 -12.08
C THR A 120 -26.63 -0.44 -10.81
N LYS A 121 -27.29 -1.60 -10.93
CA LYS A 121 -27.54 -2.49 -9.78
C LYS A 121 -26.25 -2.99 -9.15
N ARG A 122 -25.23 -3.31 -9.95
CA ARG A 122 -23.91 -3.69 -9.45
C ARG A 122 -23.28 -2.56 -8.64
N ALA A 123 -23.26 -1.34 -9.19
CA ALA A 123 -22.72 -0.16 -8.49
C ALA A 123 -23.45 0.07 -7.16
N ASN A 124 -24.79 0.06 -7.19
CA ASN A 124 -25.61 0.34 -6.02
C ASN A 124 -25.53 -0.73 -4.92
N LYS A 125 -25.24 -2.00 -5.28
CA LYS A 125 -25.16 -3.10 -4.30
C LYS A 125 -23.72 -3.34 -3.80
N PHE A 126 -22.73 -3.24 -4.68
CA PHE A 126 -21.40 -3.79 -4.44
C PHE A 126 -20.28 -2.74 -4.32
N ILE A 127 -20.58 -1.46 -4.55
CA ILE A 127 -19.66 -0.37 -4.21
C ILE A 127 -20.11 0.24 -2.88
N THR A 128 -19.19 0.34 -1.92
CA THR A 128 -19.38 1.19 -0.75
C THR A 128 -18.89 2.59 -1.12
N ASP A 129 -19.81 3.52 -1.38
CA ASP A 129 -19.54 4.92 -1.75
C ASP A 129 -20.31 5.89 -0.82
N PRO A 130 -19.68 6.34 0.29
CA PRO A 130 -20.22 7.39 1.15
C PRO A 130 -20.12 8.79 0.53
N GLY A 131 -19.44 8.95 -0.61
CA GLY A 131 -19.20 10.24 -1.26
C GLY A 131 -18.05 11.06 -0.70
N PRO A 132 -17.78 12.23 -1.31
CA PRO A 132 -16.72 13.12 -0.86
C PRO A 132 -17.06 13.78 0.49
N ARG A 133 -16.04 14.19 1.23
CA ARG A 133 -16.13 15.09 2.39
C ARG A 133 -15.23 16.29 2.18
N ILE A 134 -15.68 17.45 2.66
CA ILE A 134 -15.01 18.74 2.49
C ILE A 134 -14.77 19.36 3.87
N LEU A 135 -13.56 19.80 4.14
CA LEU A 135 -13.19 20.60 5.32
C LEU A 135 -12.57 21.91 4.83
N THR A 136 -13.02 23.05 5.34
CA THR A 136 -12.63 24.39 4.86
C THR A 136 -11.82 25.20 5.88
N GLY A 137 -11.51 24.63 7.04
CA GLY A 137 -10.76 25.32 8.09
C GLY A 137 -10.19 24.36 9.13
N ALA A 138 -9.50 24.90 10.13
CA ALA A 138 -8.89 24.14 11.22
C ALA A 138 -9.92 23.54 12.19
N ASN A 139 -9.54 22.44 12.85
CA ASN A 139 -10.34 21.75 13.87
C ASN A 139 -11.74 21.32 13.42
N GLN A 140 -11.88 20.93 12.14
CA GLN A 140 -13.13 20.40 11.59
C GLN A 140 -13.06 18.88 11.47
N THR A 141 -14.23 18.23 11.45
CA THR A 141 -14.37 16.77 11.29
C THR A 141 -15.50 16.46 10.33
N ALA A 142 -15.36 15.40 9.54
CA ALA A 142 -16.45 14.84 8.74
C ALA A 142 -16.35 13.31 8.62
N GLU A 143 -17.48 12.63 8.76
CA GLU A 143 -17.61 11.16 8.79
C GLU A 143 -18.01 10.60 7.43
N PHE A 144 -17.42 9.49 7.01
CA PHE A 144 -17.85 8.70 5.86
C PHE A 144 -18.89 7.64 6.24
N SER A 145 -19.92 8.03 7.00
CA SER A 145 -20.90 7.09 7.57
C SER A 145 -22.23 7.05 6.82
N ARG A 146 -22.97 5.94 6.98
CA ARG A 146 -24.32 5.74 6.41
C ARG A 146 -25.33 6.83 6.82
N THR A 147 -25.11 7.43 7.98
CA THR A 147 -26.00 8.46 8.56
C THR A 147 -25.53 9.89 8.31
N SER A 148 -24.33 10.07 7.75
CA SER A 148 -23.80 11.39 7.42
C SER A 148 -24.41 11.94 6.12
N THR A 149 -24.18 13.23 5.85
CA THR A 149 -24.58 13.88 4.59
C THR A 149 -23.37 14.09 3.68
N ARG A 150 -23.48 13.81 2.38
CA ARG A 150 -22.45 14.13 1.39
C ARG A 150 -22.72 15.48 0.69
N PRO A 151 -21.71 16.32 0.42
CA PRO A 151 -21.91 17.68 -0.11
C PRO A 151 -22.60 17.76 -1.48
N ASP A 152 -22.34 16.79 -2.36
CA ASP A 152 -22.87 16.74 -3.73
C ASP A 152 -24.31 16.20 -3.83
N GLN A 153 -24.94 15.84 -2.71
CA GLN A 153 -26.35 15.37 -2.62
C GLN A 153 -26.69 14.11 -3.44
N ASN A 154 -25.69 13.42 -3.99
CA ASN A 154 -25.90 12.12 -4.62
C ASN A 154 -26.28 11.07 -3.56
N PRO A 155 -26.97 9.97 -3.92
CA PRO A 155 -27.18 8.87 -3.00
C PRO A 155 -25.85 8.27 -2.52
N MET A 156 -25.81 7.84 -1.27
CA MET A 156 -24.72 7.01 -0.74
C MET A 156 -25.06 5.53 -0.94
N THR A 157 -24.04 4.71 -1.19
CA THR A 157 -24.19 3.26 -1.27
C THR A 157 -23.36 2.61 -0.16
N PHE A 158 -23.98 1.66 0.54
CA PHE A 158 -23.36 0.88 1.60
C PHE A 158 -23.83 -0.57 1.48
N PRO A 159 -23.10 -1.54 2.06
CA PRO A 159 -23.55 -2.92 2.12
C PRO A 159 -24.92 -3.03 2.83
N PRO A 160 -25.64 -4.15 2.63
CA PRO A 160 -26.88 -4.43 3.36
C PRO A 160 -26.73 -4.24 4.88
N THR A 161 -27.81 -3.87 5.58
CA THR A 161 -27.81 -3.70 7.05
C THR A 161 -27.97 -5.03 7.81
N THR A 162 -27.76 -6.14 7.11
CA THR A 162 -27.94 -7.51 7.60
C THR A 162 -26.65 -8.29 7.50
N LEU A 163 -25.49 -7.62 7.45
CA LEU A 163 -24.22 -8.31 7.36
C LEU A 163 -23.92 -9.09 8.64
N SER A 164 -23.27 -10.23 8.47
CA SER A 164 -22.69 -11.03 9.55
C SER A 164 -21.21 -11.30 9.25
N PRO A 165 -20.31 -11.27 10.26
CA PRO A 165 -20.56 -11.02 11.67
C PRO A 165 -20.61 -9.52 11.98
N ASN A 166 -19.98 -8.68 11.15
CA ASN A 166 -19.85 -7.25 11.39
C ASN A 166 -20.58 -6.44 10.35
N GLN A 167 -21.29 -5.41 10.82
CA GLN A 167 -21.93 -4.42 9.97
C GLN A 167 -20.91 -3.38 9.50
N ILE A 168 -21.06 -2.92 8.26
CA ILE A 168 -20.23 -1.86 7.67
C ILE A 168 -21.12 -0.64 7.45
N ASP A 169 -20.94 0.36 8.30
CA ASP A 169 -21.69 1.62 8.29
C ASP A 169 -20.81 2.86 8.14
N SER A 170 -19.49 2.69 8.03
CA SER A 170 -18.53 3.77 7.80
C SER A 170 -17.31 3.28 7.02
N LEU A 171 -16.70 4.17 6.23
CA LEU A 171 -15.34 3.98 5.69
C LEU A 171 -14.27 4.80 6.46
N GLY A 172 -14.66 5.39 7.60
CA GLY A 172 -13.78 6.20 8.45
C GLY A 172 -14.20 7.66 8.50
N GLU A 173 -13.23 8.54 8.70
CA GLU A 173 -13.44 9.97 8.97
C GLU A 173 -12.24 10.82 8.52
N ILE A 174 -12.47 12.12 8.37
CA ILE A 174 -11.42 13.12 8.17
C ILE A 174 -11.47 14.21 9.23
N HIS A 175 -10.30 14.73 9.59
CA HIS A 175 -10.15 15.86 10.48
C HIS A 175 -9.18 16.88 9.90
N THR A 176 -9.29 18.13 10.33
CA THR A 176 -8.20 19.09 10.27
C THR A 176 -7.66 19.36 11.66
N ASP A 177 -6.34 19.40 11.81
CA ASP A 177 -5.73 19.82 13.07
C ASP A 177 -5.81 21.34 13.29
N GLY A 178 -5.21 21.82 14.38
CA GLY A 178 -5.19 23.25 14.72
C GLY A 178 -4.46 24.14 13.71
N MET A 179 -3.67 23.56 12.80
CA MET A 179 -2.98 24.26 11.71
C MET A 179 -3.70 24.10 10.37
N GLY A 180 -4.84 23.40 10.33
CA GLY A 180 -5.56 23.14 9.08
C GLY A 180 -4.96 22.02 8.22
N GLN A 181 -4.02 21.23 8.75
CA GLN A 181 -3.51 20.05 8.07
C GLN A 181 -4.53 18.92 8.15
N LEU A 182 -4.69 18.16 7.06
CA LEU A 182 -5.66 17.08 6.98
C LEU A 182 -5.13 15.82 7.67
N ILE A 183 -6.01 15.13 8.39
CA ILE A 183 -5.81 13.77 8.91
C ILE A 183 -6.93 12.91 8.34
N VAL A 184 -6.58 11.79 7.71
CA VAL A 184 -7.55 10.79 7.22
C VAL A 184 -7.41 9.53 8.06
N VAL A 185 -8.51 9.08 8.66
CA VAL A 185 -8.59 7.85 9.46
C VAL A 185 -9.53 6.88 8.76
N GLY A 186 -9.09 5.63 8.61
CA GLY A 186 -9.84 4.59 7.90
C GLY A 186 -11.02 4.00 8.68
N GLY A 187 -11.59 2.94 8.10
CA GLY A 187 -12.64 2.13 8.71
C GLY A 187 -12.20 1.38 9.97
N TYR A 188 -13.12 0.56 10.49
CA TYR A 188 -13.02 -0.13 11.77
C TYR A 188 -12.50 -1.57 11.67
N GLY A 189 -12.16 -2.03 10.47
CA GLY A 189 -11.70 -3.40 10.22
C GLY A 189 -12.86 -4.40 10.11
N ASN A 190 -14.07 -3.91 9.89
CA ASN A 190 -15.27 -4.72 9.79
C ASN A 190 -15.31 -5.42 8.43
N SER A 191 -15.68 -6.70 8.45
CA SER A 191 -16.04 -7.49 7.28
C SER A 191 -17.33 -8.26 7.54
N GLY A 192 -18.13 -8.48 6.50
CA GLY A 192 -19.32 -9.32 6.63
C GLY A 192 -19.96 -9.71 5.31
N THR A 193 -20.84 -10.70 5.39
CA THR A 193 -21.63 -11.24 4.27
C THR A 193 -23.12 -11.05 4.48
N ASP A 194 -23.86 -10.86 3.38
CA ASP A 194 -25.33 -10.83 3.38
C ASP A 194 -25.97 -12.23 3.25
N GLN A 195 -25.13 -13.27 3.20
CA GLN A 195 -25.52 -14.68 3.19
C GLN A 195 -25.41 -15.29 4.60
N THR A 196 -25.83 -16.55 4.73
CA THR A 196 -25.51 -17.35 5.91
C THR A 196 -24.00 -17.37 6.11
N TYR A 197 -23.55 -17.00 7.31
CA TYR A 197 -22.13 -16.94 7.63
C TYR A 197 -21.47 -18.31 7.43
N PRO A 198 -20.47 -18.43 6.53
CA PRO A 198 -19.90 -19.72 6.18
C PRO A 198 -18.99 -20.27 7.29
N PRO A 199 -18.85 -21.60 7.40
CA PRO A 199 -17.76 -22.21 8.16
C PRO A 199 -16.39 -21.73 7.68
N ALA A 200 -15.37 -21.79 8.56
CA ALA A 200 -14.03 -21.27 8.29
C ALA A 200 -13.37 -21.75 6.99
N ASN A 201 -13.61 -23.01 6.62
CA ASN A 201 -12.96 -23.66 5.48
C ASN A 201 -13.66 -23.38 4.13
N ASP A 202 -14.77 -22.64 4.15
CA ASP A 202 -15.57 -22.33 2.96
C ASP A 202 -15.33 -20.88 2.46
N ILE A 203 -14.43 -20.14 3.11
CA ILE A 203 -13.99 -18.81 2.68
C ILE A 203 -12.75 -18.96 1.80
N ASP A 204 -12.86 -18.60 0.53
CA ASP A 204 -11.72 -18.51 -0.38
C ASP A 204 -10.80 -17.36 0.06
N TYR A 205 -9.48 -17.53 -0.10
CA TYR A 205 -8.52 -16.52 0.38
C TYR A 205 -8.71 -15.14 -0.24
N VAL A 206 -9.30 -15.03 -1.44
CA VAL A 206 -9.35 -13.76 -2.18
C VAL A 206 -10.71 -13.43 -2.80
N ASN A 207 -11.50 -14.42 -3.21
CA ASN A 207 -12.71 -14.23 -4.01
C ASN A 207 -13.96 -14.80 -3.34
N ASN A 208 -14.59 -14.00 -2.46
CA ASN A 208 -15.84 -14.38 -1.81
C ASN A 208 -17.02 -13.56 -2.33
N ASP A 209 -17.98 -14.21 -2.99
CA ASP A 209 -19.21 -13.55 -3.43
C ASP A 209 -20.06 -13.17 -2.21
N ASN A 210 -20.73 -12.03 -2.30
CA ASN A 210 -21.60 -11.45 -1.27
C ASN A 210 -20.88 -11.14 0.05
N TRP A 211 -19.60 -10.77 -0.03
CA TRP A 211 -18.81 -10.25 1.08
C TRP A 211 -18.42 -8.79 0.85
N TRP A 212 -18.25 -8.07 1.95
CA TRP A 212 -17.77 -6.70 2.01
C TRP A 212 -16.75 -6.55 3.14
N ASP A 213 -15.87 -5.55 3.02
CA ASP A 213 -15.01 -5.05 4.09
C ASP A 213 -14.98 -3.51 4.07
N ASP A 214 -14.40 -2.89 5.09
CA ASP A 214 -14.32 -1.43 5.24
C ASP A 214 -12.94 -0.83 4.98
N THR A 215 -12.08 -1.57 4.26
CA THR A 215 -10.92 -0.96 3.60
C THR A 215 -11.40 -0.05 2.47
N SER A 216 -10.57 0.86 1.99
CA SER A 216 -10.94 1.80 0.94
C SER A 216 -9.73 2.50 0.35
N ASP A 217 -9.93 3.22 -0.74
CA ASP A 217 -8.95 4.18 -1.23
C ASP A 217 -9.64 5.33 -1.97
N GLY A 218 -8.92 6.42 -2.18
CA GLY A 218 -9.42 7.50 -3.01
C GLY A 218 -8.58 8.78 -3.03
N PRO A 219 -8.99 9.75 -3.86
CA PRO A 219 -8.27 11.00 -4.04
C PRO A 219 -8.37 11.92 -2.82
N VAL A 220 -7.26 12.61 -2.55
CA VAL A 220 -7.15 13.74 -1.63
C VAL A 220 -6.82 14.98 -2.46
N SER A 221 -7.74 15.94 -2.50
CA SER A 221 -7.59 17.21 -3.21
C SER A 221 -7.52 18.36 -2.19
N ALA A 222 -6.80 19.42 -2.54
CA ALA A 222 -6.66 20.59 -1.70
C ALA A 222 -6.67 21.85 -2.55
N LYS A 223 -7.26 22.91 -2.01
CA LYS A 223 -7.28 24.24 -2.61
C LYS A 223 -6.73 25.23 -1.59
N VAL A 224 -5.68 25.94 -1.96
CA VAL A 224 -5.06 26.99 -1.14
C VAL A 224 -5.84 28.28 -1.37
N VAL A 225 -6.38 28.84 -0.29
CA VAL A 225 -7.14 30.08 -0.30
C VAL A 225 -6.26 31.19 0.26
N PHE A 226 -6.16 32.30 -0.47
CA PHE A 226 -5.36 33.46 -0.06
C PHE A 226 -6.23 34.50 0.65
N SER A 227 -5.60 35.25 1.54
CA SER A 227 -6.21 36.27 2.39
C SER A 227 -6.61 37.55 1.66
N ASP A 228 -6.07 37.78 0.46
CA ASP A 228 -6.47 38.88 -0.40
C ASP A 228 -7.44 38.41 -1.48
N ASP A 229 -8.56 39.12 -1.62
CA ASP A 229 -9.57 38.82 -2.66
C ASP A 229 -9.03 38.98 -4.10
N ALA A 230 -7.85 39.57 -4.25
CA ALA A 230 -7.18 39.78 -5.54
C ALA A 230 -6.41 38.55 -6.03
N THR A 231 -5.95 37.67 -5.14
CA THR A 231 -5.19 36.48 -5.52
C THR A 231 -6.13 35.29 -5.69
N PRO A 232 -6.25 34.70 -6.89
CA PRO A 232 -7.04 33.50 -7.09
C PRO A 232 -6.50 32.35 -6.23
N SER A 233 -7.41 31.60 -5.62
CA SER A 233 -7.08 30.33 -4.99
C SER A 233 -6.37 29.37 -5.94
N ALA A 234 -5.46 28.54 -5.42
CA ALA A 234 -4.67 27.60 -6.20
C ALA A 234 -5.01 26.14 -5.85
N ASP A 235 -5.28 25.32 -6.87
CA ASP A 235 -5.44 23.88 -6.70
C ASP A 235 -4.08 23.21 -6.53
N ALA A 236 -3.97 22.32 -5.54
CA ALA A 236 -2.78 21.50 -5.36
C ALA A 236 -2.88 20.21 -6.20
N ALA A 237 -1.74 19.74 -6.69
CA ALA A 237 -1.63 18.42 -7.31
C ALA A 237 -2.13 17.35 -6.32
N THR A 238 -3.12 16.59 -6.77
CA THR A 238 -3.87 15.62 -5.95
C THR A 238 -2.94 14.55 -5.36
N ALA A 239 -3.21 14.13 -4.12
CA ALA A 239 -2.63 12.93 -3.52
C ALA A 239 -3.67 11.79 -3.47
N TRP A 240 -3.28 10.63 -2.98
CA TRP A 240 -4.18 9.51 -2.76
C TRP A 240 -4.06 8.99 -1.34
N VAL A 241 -5.14 8.49 -0.78
CA VAL A 241 -5.12 7.75 0.48
C VAL A 241 -5.52 6.31 0.23
N VAL A 242 -4.80 5.39 0.87
CA VAL A 242 -5.08 3.95 0.87
C VAL A 242 -5.32 3.52 2.31
N VAL A 243 -6.50 2.96 2.59
CA VAL A 243 -6.89 2.40 3.89
C VAL A 243 -6.71 0.89 3.82
N THR A 244 -5.82 0.37 4.66
CA THR A 244 -5.28 -0.99 4.52
C THR A 244 -5.39 -1.79 5.83
N PRO A 245 -5.11 -3.10 5.85
CA PRO A 245 -5.03 -3.88 7.08
C PRO A 245 -4.06 -3.31 8.13
N PRO A 246 -4.20 -3.67 9.42
CA PRO A 246 -3.24 -3.28 10.45
C PRO A 246 -1.83 -3.79 10.15
N ARG A 247 -0.82 -3.08 10.66
CA ARG A 247 0.58 -3.52 10.58
C ARG A 247 1.05 -3.97 11.94
N PHE A 248 1.21 -5.28 12.10
CA PHE A 248 1.48 -5.91 13.39
C PHE A 248 2.96 -5.91 13.80
N ALA A 249 3.87 -5.57 12.88
CA ALA A 249 5.30 -5.43 13.14
C ALA A 249 5.86 -4.15 12.45
N PRO A 250 5.48 -2.94 12.92
CA PRO A 250 5.77 -1.69 12.23
C PRO A 250 7.26 -1.38 12.05
N GLU A 251 8.11 -1.90 12.93
CA GLU A 251 9.58 -1.72 12.85
C GLU A 251 10.25 -2.66 11.84
N ILE A 252 9.54 -3.70 11.38
CA ILE A 252 10.06 -4.67 10.41
C ILE A 252 9.71 -4.19 9.01
N VAL A 253 10.72 -3.76 8.27
CA VAL A 253 10.57 -3.20 6.93
C VAL A 253 10.63 -4.34 5.89
N PRO A 254 9.67 -4.43 4.95
CA PRO A 254 9.70 -5.42 3.88
C PRO A 254 11.01 -5.38 3.06
N GLN A 255 11.51 -6.53 2.62
CA GLN A 255 12.72 -6.58 1.78
C GLN A 255 12.51 -5.81 0.46
N ILE A 256 11.34 -6.00 -0.15
CA ILE A 256 10.84 -5.18 -1.25
C ILE A 256 9.66 -4.40 -0.73
N THR A 257 9.80 -3.09 -0.66
CA THR A 257 8.74 -2.19 -0.21
C THR A 257 7.92 -1.66 -1.38
N MET A 258 6.73 -1.13 -1.11
CA MET A 258 5.95 -0.47 -2.17
C MET A 258 6.70 0.73 -2.76
N TYR A 259 7.51 1.44 -1.96
CA TYR A 259 8.36 2.51 -2.48
C TYR A 259 9.34 1.99 -3.54
N ASP A 260 10.00 0.86 -3.28
CA ASP A 260 10.97 0.28 -4.22
C ASP A 260 10.30 -0.02 -5.57
N VAL A 261 9.06 -0.55 -5.54
CA VAL A 261 8.29 -0.86 -6.75
C VAL A 261 7.92 0.41 -7.53
N ILE A 262 7.33 1.40 -6.86
CA ILE A 262 6.85 2.60 -7.55
C ILE A 262 8.02 3.49 -7.98
N PHE A 263 9.10 3.56 -7.19
CA PHE A 263 10.33 4.25 -7.54
C PHE A 263 10.99 3.62 -8.77
N ASP A 264 11.07 2.29 -8.85
CA ASP A 264 11.59 1.57 -10.01
C ASP A 264 10.77 1.86 -11.28
N VAL A 265 9.44 1.86 -11.18
CA VAL A 265 8.55 2.28 -12.30
C VAL A 265 8.87 3.72 -12.70
N ALA A 266 8.93 4.64 -11.73
CA ALA A 266 9.18 6.05 -12.01
C ALA A 266 10.53 6.27 -12.72
N VAL A 267 11.62 5.66 -12.22
CA VAL A 267 12.96 5.75 -12.82
C VAL A 267 12.97 5.25 -14.26
N ARG A 268 12.31 4.11 -14.54
CA ARG A 268 12.36 3.48 -15.87
C ARG A 268 11.41 4.10 -16.90
N THR A 269 10.33 4.76 -16.46
CA THR A 269 9.22 5.12 -17.35
C THR A 269 8.88 6.61 -17.40
N PHE A 270 9.28 7.41 -16.40
CA PHE A 270 9.03 8.86 -16.42
C PHE A 270 10.23 9.62 -16.97
N ASP A 271 10.01 10.31 -18.08
CA ASP A 271 11.01 11.15 -18.71
C ASP A 271 11.55 12.20 -17.73
N ASN A 272 12.88 12.33 -17.67
CA ASN A 272 13.60 13.31 -16.85
C ASN A 272 13.38 13.21 -15.33
N TYR A 273 12.82 12.11 -14.78
CA TYR A 273 12.70 11.96 -13.33
C TYR A 273 14.07 11.79 -12.65
N ARG A 274 14.84 10.78 -13.08
CA ARG A 274 16.22 10.51 -12.63
C ARG A 274 17.13 10.17 -13.81
N PRO A 275 17.41 11.15 -14.71
CA PRO A 275 18.24 10.92 -15.89
C PRO A 275 19.69 10.55 -15.56
N ASP A 276 20.12 10.82 -14.33
CA ASP A 276 21.39 10.37 -13.76
C ASP A 276 21.41 8.87 -13.43
N ILE A 277 20.25 8.24 -13.19
CA ILE A 277 20.10 6.79 -12.97
C ILE A 277 19.72 6.08 -14.26
N TYR A 278 18.70 6.57 -14.97
CA TYR A 278 18.15 5.92 -16.17
C TYR A 278 17.81 6.96 -17.23
N ASN A 279 18.34 6.78 -18.43
CA ASN A 279 18.15 7.70 -19.55
C ASN A 279 18.26 6.97 -20.89
N ASN A 280 17.46 7.39 -21.88
CA ASN A 280 17.43 6.81 -23.23
C ASN A 280 17.31 5.28 -23.24
N GLY A 281 16.44 4.72 -22.37
CA GLY A 281 16.19 3.28 -22.31
C GLY A 281 17.29 2.45 -21.65
N SER A 282 18.17 3.07 -20.84
CA SER A 282 19.28 2.37 -20.20
C SER A 282 19.69 2.95 -18.85
N TYR A 283 20.13 2.08 -17.95
CA TYR A 283 20.78 2.49 -16.70
C TYR A 283 22.14 3.13 -16.98
N GLN A 284 22.41 4.23 -16.31
CA GLN A 284 23.62 5.03 -16.51
C GLN A 284 24.79 4.46 -15.70
N THR A 285 25.71 3.77 -16.37
CA THR A 285 26.85 3.09 -15.71
C THR A 285 27.80 4.03 -14.98
N THR A 286 27.69 5.35 -15.20
CA THR A 286 28.43 6.41 -14.49
C THR A 286 27.81 6.81 -13.16
N TYR A 287 26.57 6.41 -12.85
CA TYR A 287 25.92 6.73 -11.59
C TYR A 287 26.72 6.14 -10.42
N GLN A 288 26.97 6.95 -9.40
CA GLN A 288 27.64 6.50 -8.18
C GLN A 288 26.58 6.23 -7.11
N THR A 289 26.49 4.97 -6.68
CA THR A 289 25.51 4.58 -5.66
C THR A 289 25.96 5.02 -4.27
N HIS A 290 25.04 5.48 -3.44
CA HIS A 290 25.32 5.79 -2.04
C HIS A 290 25.16 4.52 -1.19
N PRO A 291 26.24 3.99 -0.58
CA PRO A 291 26.23 2.70 0.12
C PRO A 291 25.09 2.53 1.12
N GLU A 292 24.89 3.49 2.02
CA GLU A 292 23.97 3.34 3.15
C GLU A 292 22.51 3.43 2.70
N SER A 293 22.18 4.52 2.00
CA SER A 293 20.79 4.83 1.63
C SER A 293 20.25 4.04 0.44
N GLU A 294 21.11 3.45 -0.40
CA GLU A 294 20.68 2.75 -1.61
C GLU A 294 20.92 1.23 -1.57
N VAL A 295 21.92 0.75 -0.80
CA VAL A 295 22.31 -0.67 -0.77
C VAL A 295 22.18 -1.30 0.61
N GLN A 296 22.79 -0.71 1.65
CA GLN A 296 22.82 -1.29 3.01
C GLN A 296 21.43 -1.56 3.55
N ARG A 297 20.47 -0.66 3.30
CA ARG A 297 19.05 -0.82 3.67
C ARG A 297 18.46 -2.15 3.19
N ILE A 298 18.90 -2.69 2.04
CA ILE A 298 18.41 -3.96 1.50
C ILE A 298 18.81 -5.12 2.43
N LEU A 299 20.05 -5.10 2.91
CA LEU A 299 20.61 -6.13 3.79
C LEU A 299 20.05 -6.01 5.21
N ASP A 300 19.90 -4.79 5.72
CA ASP A 300 19.31 -4.55 7.03
C ASP A 300 17.84 -5.03 7.09
N ARG A 301 17.06 -4.83 6.03
CA ARG A 301 15.70 -5.39 5.90
C ARG A 301 15.70 -6.91 5.99
N ALA A 302 16.65 -7.58 5.31
CA ALA A 302 16.78 -9.04 5.38
C ALA A 302 17.14 -9.52 6.79
N TYR A 303 17.98 -8.78 7.53
CA TYR A 303 18.29 -9.07 8.93
C TYR A 303 17.05 -9.03 9.83
N LEU A 304 16.20 -8.00 9.68
CA LEU A 304 15.02 -7.78 10.52
C LEU A 304 14.00 -8.94 10.45
N TYR A 305 13.97 -9.69 9.35
CA TYR A 305 13.03 -10.82 9.20
C TYR A 305 13.27 -11.94 10.23
N GLY A 306 14.47 -12.04 10.81
CA GLY A 306 14.74 -12.97 11.90
C GLY A 306 13.90 -12.73 13.16
N ALA A 307 13.28 -11.56 13.31
CA ALA A 307 12.37 -11.26 14.42
C ALA A 307 10.93 -11.79 14.22
N VAL A 308 10.56 -12.08 12.96
CA VAL A 308 9.18 -12.44 12.55
C VAL A 308 9.09 -13.77 11.80
N SER A 309 10.23 -14.38 11.46
CA SER A 309 10.32 -15.69 10.83
C SER A 309 11.65 -16.37 11.17
N ASN A 310 11.58 -17.62 11.60
CA ASN A 310 12.76 -18.42 11.96
C ASN A 310 13.47 -19.02 10.75
N ASP A 311 12.85 -18.99 9.57
CA ASP A 311 13.43 -19.59 8.36
C ASP A 311 14.66 -18.83 7.86
N TYR A 312 14.80 -17.58 8.30
CA TYR A 312 15.98 -16.75 8.13
C TYR A 312 17.16 -17.16 9.04
N SER A 313 17.02 -18.27 9.78
CA SER A 313 18.11 -18.91 10.51
C SER A 313 18.98 -19.85 9.65
N GLN A 314 18.64 -20.07 8.36
CA GLN A 314 19.49 -20.84 7.45
C GLN A 314 20.83 -20.12 7.21
N ALA A 315 21.94 -20.86 7.25
CA ALA A 315 23.30 -20.29 7.26
C ALA A 315 23.63 -19.37 6.06
N GLN A 316 22.94 -19.54 4.92
CA GLN A 316 23.12 -18.72 3.72
C GLN A 316 22.37 -17.38 3.77
N HIS A 317 21.36 -17.27 4.65
CA HIS A 317 20.47 -16.11 4.82
C HIS A 317 20.64 -15.45 6.20
N LYS A 318 21.72 -15.77 6.92
CA LYS A 318 22.10 -15.09 8.16
C LYS A 318 22.83 -13.79 7.83
N PHE A 319 22.16 -12.68 8.08
CA PHE A 319 22.73 -11.33 8.04
C PHE A 319 23.18 -10.91 9.43
N THR A 320 24.14 -10.01 9.49
CA THR A 320 24.39 -9.15 10.64
C THR A 320 23.92 -7.75 10.28
N TYR A 321 23.26 -7.07 11.22
CA TYR A 321 22.92 -5.67 11.03
C TYR A 321 24.19 -4.84 10.73
N GLY A 322 24.18 -4.05 9.66
CA GLY A 322 25.36 -3.31 9.20
C GLY A 322 26.35 -4.09 8.34
N ASP A 323 26.00 -5.30 7.87
CA ASP A 323 26.83 -6.05 6.91
C ASP A 323 26.94 -5.30 5.57
N THR A 324 28.15 -5.03 5.08
CA THR A 324 28.35 -4.50 3.73
C THR A 324 28.11 -5.55 2.65
N LEU A 325 27.65 -5.13 1.46
CA LEU A 325 27.39 -6.03 0.34
C LEU A 325 28.69 -6.62 -0.26
N SER A 326 29.16 -7.74 0.27
CA SER A 326 30.28 -8.50 -0.31
C SER A 326 29.91 -9.12 -1.67
N SER A 327 30.89 -9.43 -2.52
CA SER A 327 30.65 -10.13 -3.80
C SER A 327 29.95 -11.48 -3.63
N ARG A 328 30.14 -12.14 -2.46
CA ARG A 328 29.38 -13.33 -2.09
C ARG A 328 27.89 -13.00 -1.96
N LEU A 329 27.54 -11.98 -1.16
CA LEU A 329 26.14 -11.59 -0.92
C LEU A 329 25.48 -11.05 -2.19
N TYR A 330 26.21 -10.26 -2.99
CA TYR A 330 25.75 -9.81 -4.31
C TYR A 330 25.38 -10.99 -5.21
N GLY A 331 26.21 -12.04 -5.26
CA GLY A 331 25.91 -13.27 -6.02
C GLY A 331 24.72 -14.08 -5.52
N LEU A 332 24.15 -13.73 -4.35
CA LEU A 332 22.92 -14.33 -3.83
C LEU A 332 21.68 -13.47 -4.12
N MET A 333 21.82 -12.23 -4.60
CA MET A 333 20.66 -11.40 -4.91
C MET A 333 20.00 -11.89 -6.21
N ARG A 334 18.70 -12.16 -6.15
CA ARG A 334 17.91 -12.62 -7.30
C ARG A 334 17.53 -11.44 -8.18
N SER A 335 18.14 -11.39 -9.36
CA SER A 335 17.82 -10.40 -10.39
C SER A 335 16.45 -10.66 -11.04
N PRO A 336 15.75 -9.63 -11.56
CA PRO A 336 14.48 -9.78 -12.29
C PRO A 336 14.49 -10.79 -13.45
N ASP A 337 15.63 -10.99 -14.11
CA ASP A 337 15.80 -11.92 -15.23
C ASP A 337 16.04 -13.38 -14.79
N GLN A 338 16.31 -13.60 -13.49
CA GLN A 338 16.53 -14.92 -12.89
C GLN A 338 15.27 -15.45 -12.19
N ASP A 339 14.10 -14.98 -12.60
CA ASP A 339 12.83 -15.48 -12.12
C ASP A 339 12.81 -17.01 -12.28
N ASN A 340 12.70 -17.72 -11.16
CA ASN A 340 12.58 -19.20 -11.08
C ASN A 340 13.86 -19.99 -11.30
N GLU A 341 15.03 -19.35 -11.38
CA GLU A 341 16.29 -20.07 -11.29
C GLU A 341 16.47 -20.63 -9.87
N ILE A 342 16.27 -21.94 -9.74
CA ILE A 342 16.67 -22.69 -8.55
C ILE A 342 18.11 -23.12 -8.80
N GLY A 343 19.07 -22.36 -8.26
CA GLY A 343 20.45 -22.83 -8.22
C GLY A 343 20.53 -24.22 -7.56
N SER A 344 21.62 -24.94 -7.75
CA SER A 344 21.88 -26.23 -7.06
C SER A 344 21.91 -26.12 -5.51
N SER A 345 21.70 -24.92 -4.97
CA SER A 345 21.47 -24.60 -3.58
C SER A 345 20.36 -23.52 -3.51
N PRO A 346 19.41 -23.57 -2.56
CA PRO A 346 18.34 -22.57 -2.36
C PRO A 346 18.86 -21.23 -1.80
N ALA A 347 19.95 -20.73 -2.38
CA ALA A 347 20.78 -19.68 -1.82
C ALA A 347 20.37 -18.26 -2.25
N PHE A 348 19.47 -18.11 -3.24
CA PHE A 348 19.07 -16.79 -3.72
C PHE A 348 18.11 -16.06 -2.77
N MET A 349 18.18 -14.73 -2.79
CA MET A 349 17.38 -13.81 -2.00
C MET A 349 16.56 -12.84 -2.86
N PRO A 350 15.37 -12.42 -2.41
CA PRO A 350 14.70 -12.87 -1.18
C PRO A 350 14.24 -14.33 -1.25
N MET A 351 14.24 -15.02 -0.11
CA MET A 351 13.67 -16.36 0.02
C MET A 351 12.18 -16.27 0.37
N LEU A 352 11.42 -15.61 -0.50
CA LEU A 352 9.99 -15.36 -0.35
C LEU A 352 9.24 -15.91 -1.58
N ALA A 353 7.98 -16.30 -1.39
CA ALA A 353 7.06 -16.66 -2.46
C ALA A 353 6.87 -15.47 -3.42
N GLY A 354 6.89 -15.74 -4.73
CA GLY A 354 6.65 -14.75 -5.79
C GLY A 354 5.19 -14.69 -6.23
N ASP A 355 4.91 -13.83 -7.20
CA ASP A 355 3.55 -13.48 -7.65
C ASP A 355 2.77 -14.69 -8.23
N GLY A 356 3.49 -15.71 -8.70
CA GLY A 356 2.95 -16.94 -9.30
C GLY A 356 2.94 -18.16 -8.39
N SER A 357 3.41 -18.05 -7.14
CA SER A 357 3.64 -19.22 -6.28
C SER A 357 2.37 -19.99 -5.89
N ALA A 358 1.20 -19.36 -5.96
CA ALA A 358 -0.09 -19.98 -5.62
C ALA A 358 -0.70 -20.83 -6.78
N ASN A 359 -0.18 -20.72 -8.01
CA ASN A 359 -0.78 -21.40 -9.17
C ASN A 359 -0.28 -22.85 -9.31
N SER A 360 -1.19 -23.81 -9.19
CA SER A 360 -0.91 -25.25 -9.31
C SER A 360 -0.93 -25.80 -10.75
N THR A 361 -1.29 -24.97 -11.74
CA THR A 361 -1.41 -25.43 -13.14
C THR A 361 -0.05 -25.40 -13.82
N ILE A 362 0.50 -26.60 -14.01
CA ILE A 362 1.78 -26.86 -14.66
C ILE A 362 1.67 -26.55 -16.15
N GLY A 363 2.48 -25.60 -16.60
CA GLY A 363 2.86 -25.46 -18.00
C GLY A 363 2.36 -24.19 -18.67
N THR A 364 3.31 -23.31 -18.99
CA THR A 364 3.32 -22.24 -20.03
C THR A 364 3.31 -20.78 -19.60
N GLU A 365 3.01 -20.43 -18.35
CA GLU A 365 3.09 -19.03 -17.88
C GLU A 365 4.35 -18.83 -17.02
N LYS A 366 5.07 -17.71 -17.22
CA LYS A 366 6.30 -17.33 -16.49
C LYS A 366 6.08 -17.55 -14.99
N GLU A 367 6.69 -18.60 -14.47
CA GLU A 367 6.28 -19.18 -13.20
C GLU A 367 6.83 -18.38 -12.01
N SER A 368 6.57 -17.07 -11.82
CA SER A 368 7.23 -16.25 -10.76
C SER A 368 7.05 -16.78 -9.34
N LYS A 369 7.83 -17.79 -9.00
CA LYS A 369 7.74 -18.64 -7.80
C LYS A 369 8.45 -18.01 -6.63
N TYR A 370 9.26 -17.00 -6.89
CA TYR A 370 10.01 -16.31 -5.87
C TYR A 370 10.10 -14.81 -6.15
N VAL A 371 10.19 -14.04 -5.08
CA VAL A 371 10.46 -12.60 -5.17
C VAL A 371 11.83 -12.35 -5.79
N THR A 372 11.89 -11.38 -6.69
CA THR A 372 13.10 -10.75 -7.22
C THR A 372 13.27 -9.35 -6.62
N PHE A 373 14.51 -8.85 -6.57
CA PHE A 373 14.72 -7.41 -6.36
C PHE A 373 14.24 -6.63 -7.57
N THR A 374 13.88 -5.35 -7.40
CA THR A 374 13.56 -4.48 -8.55
C THR A 374 14.80 -4.25 -9.42
N GLU A 375 14.60 -3.88 -10.70
CA GLU A 375 15.71 -3.58 -11.60
C GLU A 375 16.60 -2.45 -11.04
N THR A 376 15.98 -1.41 -10.46
CA THR A 376 16.69 -0.27 -9.88
C THR A 376 17.48 -0.67 -8.63
N GLN A 377 16.95 -1.53 -7.74
CA GLN A 377 17.71 -2.06 -6.60
C GLN A 377 18.90 -2.90 -7.06
N MET A 378 18.72 -3.75 -8.08
CA MET A 378 19.81 -4.54 -8.65
C MET A 378 20.88 -3.66 -9.31
N PHE A 379 20.47 -2.56 -9.96
CA PHE A 379 21.40 -1.59 -10.51
C PHE A 379 22.29 -0.97 -9.43
N PHE A 380 21.70 -0.50 -8.32
CA PHE A 380 22.47 0.04 -7.20
C PHE A 380 23.43 -0.99 -6.59
N ALA A 381 22.96 -2.22 -6.36
CA ALA A 381 23.80 -3.31 -5.87
C ALA A 381 24.97 -3.62 -6.84
N THR A 382 24.73 -3.54 -8.16
CA THR A 382 25.74 -3.73 -9.19
C THR A 382 26.80 -2.64 -9.15
N GLN A 383 26.41 -1.37 -9.04
CA GLN A 383 27.35 -0.25 -8.95
C GLN A 383 28.21 -0.36 -7.69
N TYR A 384 27.61 -0.73 -6.55
CA TYR A 384 28.34 -0.95 -5.30
C TYR A 384 29.35 -2.09 -5.41
N ASN A 385 28.96 -3.24 -5.96
CA ASN A 385 29.86 -4.38 -6.13
C ASN A 385 31.01 -4.09 -7.11
N LYS A 386 30.87 -3.10 -8.01
CA LYS A 386 31.95 -2.58 -8.87
C LYS A 386 32.82 -1.52 -8.20
N GLY A 387 32.49 -1.08 -6.98
CA GLY A 387 33.15 0.01 -6.28
C GLY A 387 32.79 1.41 -6.81
N ILE A 388 31.74 1.53 -7.63
CA ILE A 388 31.28 2.82 -8.18
C ILE A 388 30.32 3.46 -7.17
N THR A 389 30.91 4.12 -6.18
CA THR A 389 30.19 4.63 -5.00
C THR A 389 30.49 6.09 -4.74
N THR A 390 29.58 6.76 -4.05
CA THR A 390 29.73 8.14 -3.56
C THR A 390 29.48 8.20 -2.06
N THR A 391 30.02 9.23 -1.41
CA THR A 391 29.70 9.59 0.00
C THR A 391 28.63 10.68 0.08
N THR A 392 28.20 11.22 -1.07
CA THR A 392 27.16 12.25 -1.13
C THR A 392 25.80 11.55 -1.13
N GLU A 393 24.94 11.91 -0.18
CA GLU A 393 23.57 11.39 -0.17
C GLU A 393 22.80 11.82 -1.44
N PRO A 394 21.95 10.94 -1.99
CA PRO A 394 21.05 11.32 -3.06
C PRO A 394 20.16 12.49 -2.61
N PRO A 395 19.90 13.48 -3.46
CA PRO A 395 19.03 14.60 -3.11
C PRO A 395 17.61 14.09 -2.79
N GLU A 396 17.09 14.49 -1.64
CA GLU A 396 15.73 14.17 -1.19
C GLU A 396 15.12 15.40 -0.52
N THR A 397 13.94 15.81 -0.96
CA THR A 397 13.19 16.89 -0.30
C THR A 397 12.36 16.31 0.85
N GLU A 398 12.01 17.13 1.85
CA GLU A 398 11.10 16.68 2.92
C GLU A 398 9.77 16.11 2.40
N PRO A 399 9.09 16.73 1.41
CA PRO A 399 7.90 16.15 0.77
C PRO A 399 8.11 14.74 0.20
N ASP A 400 9.23 14.51 -0.50
CA ASP A 400 9.54 13.22 -1.09
C ASP A 400 9.82 12.18 0.01
N ARG A 401 10.51 12.58 1.07
CA ARG A 401 10.76 11.76 2.26
C ARG A 401 9.47 11.30 2.93
N LEU A 402 8.44 12.16 3.01
CA LEU A 402 7.12 11.78 3.56
C LEU A 402 6.44 10.71 2.71
N THR A 403 6.49 10.83 1.38
CA THR A 403 5.96 9.83 0.46
C THR A 403 6.72 8.51 0.57
N ARG A 404 8.06 8.59 0.63
CA ARG A 404 8.92 7.43 0.84
C ARG A 404 8.61 6.72 2.15
N ALA A 405 8.48 7.44 3.25
CA ALA A 405 8.15 6.86 4.54
C ALA A 405 6.79 6.14 4.52
N ALA A 406 5.76 6.72 3.89
CA ALA A 406 4.46 6.08 3.76
C ALA A 406 4.55 4.75 2.99
N LEU A 407 5.31 4.72 1.88
CA LEU A 407 5.40 3.58 0.98
C LEU A 407 6.44 2.52 1.40
N GLU A 408 7.54 2.90 2.05
CA GLU A 408 8.54 1.95 2.58
C GLU A 408 7.96 1.10 3.73
N ASN A 409 6.86 1.55 4.33
CA ASN A 409 6.11 0.85 5.36
C ASN A 409 5.04 -0.11 4.81
N CYS A 410 4.99 -0.33 3.50
CA CYS A 410 4.06 -1.24 2.82
C CYS A 410 4.81 -2.33 2.05
N SER A 411 4.20 -3.50 1.91
CA SER A 411 4.77 -4.61 1.13
C SER A 411 4.78 -4.28 -0.37
N GLY A 412 5.92 -4.49 -1.03
CA GLY A 412 6.07 -4.34 -2.49
C GLY A 412 6.11 -5.66 -3.26
N ALA A 413 6.23 -6.79 -2.56
CA ALA A 413 6.20 -8.11 -3.17
C ALA A 413 5.94 -9.19 -2.12
N ALA A 414 5.37 -10.33 -2.46
CA ALA A 414 4.72 -10.63 -3.76
C ALA A 414 3.33 -9.97 -3.90
N PHE A 415 2.73 -10.10 -5.08
CA PHE A 415 1.39 -9.63 -5.41
C PHE A 415 0.46 -10.79 -5.76
N ALA A 416 0.13 -11.59 -4.75
CA ALA A 416 -0.83 -12.70 -4.86
C ALA A 416 -1.84 -12.75 -3.69
N PRO A 417 -2.64 -11.70 -3.43
CA PRO A 417 -2.67 -10.40 -4.12
C PRO A 417 -1.69 -9.36 -3.55
N GLY A 418 -1.09 -9.58 -2.38
CA GLY A 418 -0.36 -8.57 -1.62
C GLY A 418 -1.11 -8.22 -0.33
N ILE A 419 -0.63 -7.26 0.46
CA ILE A 419 -1.29 -6.87 1.73
C ILE A 419 -2.03 -5.54 1.58
N GLU A 420 -1.30 -4.45 1.38
CA GLU A 420 -1.89 -3.12 1.23
C GLU A 420 -2.39 -2.84 -0.18
N MET A 421 -1.61 -3.27 -1.16
CA MET A 421 -1.71 -2.94 -2.58
C MET A 421 -1.20 -4.13 -3.40
N THR A 422 -1.43 -4.10 -4.71
CA THR A 422 -1.05 -5.19 -5.62
C THR A 422 -0.26 -4.70 -6.83
N TRP A 423 0.00 -5.60 -7.79
CA TRP A 423 0.70 -5.40 -9.06
C TRP A 423 0.22 -4.20 -9.87
N PHE A 424 -0.98 -3.70 -9.61
CA PHE A 424 -1.51 -2.50 -10.24
C PHE A 424 -0.62 -1.28 -9.99
N ALA A 425 0.11 -1.23 -8.86
CA ALA A 425 1.11 -0.22 -8.57
C ALA A 425 2.30 -0.21 -9.57
N ARG A 426 2.52 -1.30 -10.32
CA ARG A 426 3.57 -1.40 -11.35
C ARG A 426 3.18 -0.71 -12.67
N ARG A 427 1.93 -0.27 -12.83
CA ARG A 427 1.43 0.33 -14.08
C ARG A 427 1.87 1.78 -14.18
N PRO A 428 2.71 2.19 -15.14
CA PRO A 428 3.10 3.60 -15.25
C PRO A 428 1.90 4.51 -15.58
N GLU A 429 0.87 3.98 -16.24
CA GLU A 429 -0.22 4.79 -16.78
C GLU A 429 -1.18 5.34 -15.70
N ILE A 430 -1.15 4.79 -14.47
CA ILE A 430 -1.94 5.29 -13.33
C ILE A 430 -1.31 6.48 -12.63
N TYR A 431 -0.10 6.90 -13.01
CA TYR A 431 0.62 7.97 -12.36
C TYR A 431 0.61 9.24 -13.22
N ALA A 432 0.32 10.39 -12.60
CA ALA A 432 0.38 11.70 -13.26
C ALA A 432 1.78 12.31 -13.20
N GLU A 433 2.51 12.00 -12.14
CA GLU A 433 3.90 12.36 -11.89
C GLU A 433 4.57 11.17 -11.16
N PRO A 434 5.91 11.11 -11.09
CA PRO A 434 6.60 10.14 -10.23
C PRO A 434 5.97 10.04 -8.84
N LEU A 435 5.61 8.82 -8.42
CA LEU A 435 4.98 8.51 -7.14
C LEU A 435 3.58 9.13 -6.89
N ARG A 436 2.96 9.81 -7.87
CA ARG A 436 1.66 10.51 -7.70
C ARG A 436 0.59 9.91 -8.59
N LEU A 437 -0.44 9.32 -7.97
CA LEU A 437 -1.56 8.73 -8.71
C LEU A 437 -2.37 9.78 -9.47
N LYS A 438 -2.78 9.41 -10.68
CA LYS A 438 -3.58 10.22 -11.59
C LYS A 438 -5.04 10.10 -11.20
N LYS A 439 -5.64 11.18 -10.71
CA LYS A 439 -7.08 11.26 -10.47
C LYS A 439 -7.83 11.46 -11.79
N ARG A 440 -8.89 10.68 -12.01
CA ARG A 440 -9.81 10.84 -13.14
C ARG A 440 -10.92 11.84 -12.82
N ASN A 441 -11.51 12.45 -13.84
CA ASN A 441 -12.82 13.08 -13.71
C ASN A 441 -13.93 12.02 -13.76
N TYR A 442 -14.76 11.95 -12.74
CA TYR A 442 -15.80 10.93 -12.62
C TYR A 442 -17.15 11.52 -12.17
N GLY A 443 -18.22 10.76 -12.41
CA GLY A 443 -19.59 11.11 -12.03
C GLY A 443 -20.21 10.08 -11.07
N TYR A 444 -21.50 10.20 -10.84
CA TYR A 444 -22.30 9.24 -10.07
C TYR A 444 -23.20 8.40 -11.00
N PRO A 445 -23.35 7.08 -10.77
CA PRO A 445 -22.58 6.26 -9.82
C PRO A 445 -21.14 6.04 -10.30
N LEU A 446 -20.26 5.60 -9.39
CA LEU A 446 -18.90 5.19 -9.76
C LEU A 446 -18.92 4.00 -10.72
N SER A 447 -17.89 3.93 -11.57
CA SER A 447 -17.78 2.94 -12.64
C SER A 447 -17.51 1.53 -12.09
N VAL A 448 -18.21 0.54 -12.65
CA VAL A 448 -18.10 -0.88 -12.26
C VAL A 448 -17.20 -1.71 -13.17
N ASP A 449 -17.07 -1.32 -14.45
CA ASP A 449 -16.47 -2.18 -15.50
C ASP A 449 -15.26 -1.51 -16.18
N ALA A 450 -14.84 -0.34 -15.69
CA ALA A 450 -13.75 0.42 -16.27
C ALA A 450 -12.54 0.44 -15.34
N THR A 451 -11.40 -0.04 -15.83
CA THR A 451 -10.11 0.59 -15.48
C THR A 451 -9.63 1.26 -16.76
N PRO A 452 -10.11 2.47 -17.10
CA PRO A 452 -9.53 3.24 -18.19
C PRO A 452 -8.25 3.84 -17.62
N ILE A 453 -7.24 2.99 -17.41
CA ILE A 453 -6.00 3.27 -16.67
C ILE A 453 -5.38 4.58 -17.17
N ASN A 454 -5.47 4.83 -18.47
CA ASN A 454 -4.94 6.03 -19.13
C ASN A 454 -5.61 7.35 -18.69
N ASP A 455 -6.87 7.32 -18.23
CA ASP A 455 -7.62 8.50 -17.81
C ASP A 455 -7.47 8.81 -16.31
N GLY A 456 -6.79 7.92 -15.58
CA GLY A 456 -6.63 7.97 -14.13
C GLY A 456 -7.65 7.11 -13.38
N LEU A 457 -7.67 7.28 -12.06
CA LEU A 457 -8.39 6.45 -11.10
C LEU A 457 -9.61 7.17 -10.52
N GLU A 458 -10.66 6.40 -10.26
CA GLU A 458 -11.78 6.75 -9.36
C GLU A 458 -11.50 6.30 -7.92
N PRO A 459 -12.24 6.84 -6.93
CA PRO A 459 -12.28 6.27 -5.58
C PRO A 459 -12.48 4.74 -5.60
N GLY A 460 -11.69 4.02 -4.81
CA GLY A 460 -11.73 2.57 -4.70
C GLY A 460 -11.02 1.81 -5.83
N ASP A 461 -10.49 2.49 -6.85
CA ASP A 461 -9.85 1.80 -7.98
C ASP A 461 -8.49 1.19 -7.65
N PHE A 462 -7.79 1.69 -6.64
CA PHE A 462 -6.44 1.24 -6.34
C PHE A 462 -6.42 -0.07 -5.52
N THR A 463 -7.43 -0.30 -4.68
CA THR A 463 -7.51 -1.48 -3.79
C THR A 463 -8.53 -2.53 -4.21
N LYS A 464 -9.34 -2.29 -5.26
CA LYS A 464 -10.40 -3.23 -5.70
C LYS A 464 -9.92 -4.64 -6.07
N PHE A 465 -8.63 -4.79 -6.37
CA PHE A 465 -8.00 -6.06 -6.72
C PHE A 465 -7.72 -6.95 -5.50
N MET A 466 -7.63 -6.36 -4.29
CA MET A 466 -7.29 -7.10 -3.08
C MET A 466 -8.40 -8.07 -2.68
N ALA A 467 -8.09 -8.96 -1.74
CA ALA A 467 -9.05 -9.90 -1.18
C ALA A 467 -10.29 -9.23 -0.59
N ILE A 468 -11.42 -9.93 -0.71
CA ILE A 468 -12.68 -9.54 -0.10
C ILE A 468 -13.25 -10.76 0.66
N PRO A 469 -13.30 -10.70 2.01
CA PRO A 469 -12.69 -9.67 2.86
C PRO A 469 -11.16 -9.82 2.97
N TRP A 470 -10.46 -8.75 3.35
CA TRP A 470 -9.00 -8.76 3.50
C TRP A 470 -8.48 -9.78 4.53
N GLN A 471 -9.27 -10.11 5.56
CA GLN A 471 -8.89 -11.09 6.59
C GLN A 471 -8.71 -12.50 6.03
N ALA A 472 -9.40 -12.85 4.94
CA ALA A 472 -9.25 -14.16 4.30
C ALA A 472 -7.83 -14.36 3.76
N ASP A 473 -7.29 -13.34 3.08
CA ASP A 473 -5.91 -13.34 2.59
C ASP A 473 -4.92 -13.24 3.74
N PHE A 474 -5.19 -12.40 4.73
CA PHE A 474 -4.34 -12.28 5.92
C PHE A 474 -4.16 -13.62 6.67
N ASN A 475 -5.19 -14.48 6.68
CA ASN A 475 -5.11 -15.83 7.23
C ASN A 475 -4.13 -16.71 6.46
N GLU A 476 -4.31 -16.78 5.15
CA GLU A 476 -3.55 -17.65 4.23
C GLU A 476 -2.13 -17.13 3.94
N CYS A 477 -1.88 -15.86 4.21
CA CYS A 477 -0.61 -15.15 4.19
C CYS A 477 0.37 -15.73 5.23
N ALA A 478 0.79 -16.98 5.04
CA ALA A 478 1.74 -17.67 5.91
C ALA A 478 2.89 -18.26 5.09
N VAL A 479 2.73 -19.53 4.68
CA VAL A 479 3.76 -20.31 4.00
C VAL A 479 3.17 -20.98 2.77
N GLN A 480 3.93 -20.99 1.68
CA GLN A 480 3.59 -21.74 0.47
C GLN A 480 4.27 -23.12 0.53
N SER A 481 3.46 -24.18 0.40
CA SER A 481 3.94 -25.57 0.28
C SER A 481 4.89 -25.75 -0.90
N PRO A 482 5.82 -26.73 -0.87
CA PRO A 482 6.93 -26.77 -1.79
C PRO A 482 6.44 -26.94 -3.23
N LEU A 483 6.89 -26.04 -4.11
CA LEU A 483 6.66 -26.16 -5.54
C LEU A 483 7.49 -27.35 -6.04
N LYS A 484 6.96 -28.12 -7.01
CA LYS A 484 7.69 -29.27 -7.58
C LYS A 484 9.14 -28.86 -7.95
N ASN A 485 10.11 -29.66 -7.52
CA ASN A 485 11.57 -29.49 -7.74
C ASN A 485 12.32 -28.49 -6.83
N ILE A 486 11.79 -28.12 -5.67
CA ILE A 486 12.51 -27.29 -4.66
C ILE A 486 13.02 -28.17 -3.50
N SER A 487 14.25 -27.91 -3.04
CA SER A 487 14.90 -28.64 -1.93
C SER A 487 14.55 -28.11 -0.52
N THR A 488 13.64 -27.14 -0.41
CA THR A 488 13.14 -26.55 0.84
C THR A 488 11.69 -26.99 1.07
N ASN A 489 11.30 -27.15 2.34
CA ASN A 489 9.97 -27.67 2.68
C ASN A 489 8.83 -26.64 2.49
N TYR A 490 9.12 -25.35 2.36
CA TYR A 490 8.17 -24.24 2.09
C TYR A 490 8.92 -22.91 1.83
N VAL A 491 8.21 -21.87 1.42
CA VAL A 491 8.67 -20.46 1.36
C VAL A 491 7.64 -19.51 1.99
N ASN A 492 8.08 -18.38 2.52
CA ASN A 492 7.19 -17.44 3.23
C ASN A 492 6.61 -16.39 2.27
N TRP A 493 5.40 -15.90 2.57
CA TRP A 493 4.79 -14.80 1.83
C TRP A 493 5.24 -13.43 2.33
N TRP A 494 4.62 -12.89 3.39
CA TRP A 494 4.88 -11.52 3.87
C TRP A 494 5.17 -11.42 5.39
N PRO A 495 6.27 -12.00 5.92
CA PRO A 495 6.57 -11.99 7.35
C PRO A 495 6.59 -10.62 8.03
N ALA A 496 7.01 -9.56 7.32
CA ALA A 496 7.06 -8.19 7.85
C ALA A 496 5.67 -7.58 8.12
N GLN A 497 4.67 -7.97 7.32
CA GLN A 497 3.29 -7.50 7.48
C GLN A 497 2.47 -8.44 8.35
N ARG A 498 2.70 -9.75 8.20
CA ARG A 498 2.02 -10.85 8.90
C ARG A 498 3.09 -11.78 9.49
N PRO A 499 3.49 -11.58 10.76
CA PRO A 499 4.50 -12.42 11.39
C PRO A 499 4.13 -13.91 11.39
N LEU A 500 5.14 -14.78 11.35
CA LEU A 500 4.95 -16.23 11.41
C LEU A 500 5.28 -16.76 12.79
N GLN A 501 6.49 -16.45 13.26
CA GLN A 501 6.96 -16.81 14.59
C GLN A 501 7.55 -15.60 15.28
N VAL A 502 7.30 -15.47 16.59
CA VAL A 502 7.71 -14.32 17.40
C VAL A 502 8.28 -14.75 18.74
N ASN A 503 8.92 -13.81 19.45
CA ASN A 503 9.31 -14.00 20.84
C ASN A 503 8.17 -13.56 21.77
N ARG A 504 7.81 -14.38 22.77
CA ARG A 504 6.73 -14.09 23.72
C ARG A 504 7.14 -14.50 25.13
N ASN A 505 7.14 -13.55 26.08
CA ASN A 505 7.40 -13.82 27.51
C ASN A 505 8.66 -14.66 27.78
N GLY A 506 9.75 -14.39 27.07
CA GLY A 506 11.02 -15.14 27.18
C GLY A 506 11.07 -16.44 26.37
N SER A 507 9.94 -16.96 25.90
CA SER A 507 9.90 -18.02 24.90
C SER A 507 10.27 -17.46 23.54
N LYS A 508 11.22 -18.10 22.87
CA LYS A 508 11.58 -17.75 21.49
C LYS A 508 10.74 -18.54 20.51
N ASN A 509 10.50 -17.96 19.35
CA ASN A 509 10.08 -18.70 18.15
C ASN A 509 8.71 -19.39 18.27
N VAL A 510 7.76 -18.79 19.01
CA VAL A 510 6.40 -19.31 19.12
C VAL A 510 5.54 -18.87 17.93
N PRO A 511 4.55 -19.66 17.49
CA PRO A 511 3.60 -19.23 16.46
C PRO A 511 2.96 -17.88 16.82
N TRP A 512 2.91 -16.97 15.85
CA TRP A 512 2.29 -15.65 16.03
C TRP A 512 0.76 -15.75 16.13
N ILE A 513 0.15 -16.52 15.23
CA ILE A 513 -1.26 -16.93 15.32
C ILE A 513 -1.32 -18.25 16.11
N GLY A 514 -2.34 -18.39 16.96
CA GLY A 514 -2.59 -19.62 17.72
C GLY A 514 -2.92 -20.84 16.84
N VAL A 515 -3.08 -22.00 17.46
CA VAL A 515 -3.24 -23.30 16.76
C VAL A 515 -4.63 -23.55 16.15
N ASP A 516 -5.63 -22.70 16.41
CA ASP A 516 -7.04 -23.01 16.16
C ASP A 516 -7.83 -21.95 15.35
N ASN A 517 -7.20 -21.08 14.55
CA ASN A 517 -7.95 -19.98 13.91
C ASN A 517 -8.11 -20.18 12.41
N GLY A 518 -9.28 -20.68 11.96
CA GLY A 518 -9.65 -20.67 10.54
C GLY A 518 -10.11 -19.28 10.06
N ALA A 519 -10.28 -19.08 8.75
CA ALA A 519 -10.62 -17.77 8.16
C ALA A 519 -11.90 -17.11 8.74
N SER A 520 -12.89 -17.89 9.20
CA SER A 520 -14.09 -17.36 9.86
C SER A 520 -13.82 -16.79 11.26
N GLU A 521 -12.77 -17.25 11.94
CA GLU A 521 -12.40 -16.72 13.25
C GLU A 521 -11.70 -15.37 13.13
N LEU A 522 -10.82 -15.20 12.13
CA LEU A 522 -10.14 -13.91 11.88
C LEU A 522 -11.05 -12.82 11.31
N THR A 523 -12.14 -13.19 10.67
CA THR A 523 -13.18 -12.23 10.26
C THR A 523 -14.07 -11.81 11.43
N THR A 524 -13.98 -12.51 12.58
CA THR A 524 -14.75 -12.26 13.81
C THR A 524 -13.90 -11.65 14.94
N HIS A 525 -12.61 -11.96 14.99
CA HIS A 525 -11.64 -11.62 16.04
C HIS A 525 -10.38 -11.00 15.44
#